data_AF-A0A2B4SIR3-F1
#
_entry.id   AF-A0A2B4SIR3-F1
#
_cell.length_a   1.000
_cell.length_b   1.000
_cell.length_c   1.000
_cell.angle_alpha   90.00
_cell.angle_beta   90.00
_cell.angle_gamma   90.00
#
_symmetry.space_group_name_H-M   'P 1'
#
loop_
_entity.id
_entity.type
_entity.pdbx_description
1 polymer ?
#
loop_
_entity_poly.entity_id
_entity_poly.type
_entity_poly.pdbx_seq_one_letter_code
_entity_poly.pdbx_strand_id
1 'polypeptide(L)'
;MMPEFNTNDPVEELKSAPALFGHSKTYMKCLENAVTSMDDNERFVTYLVELGRRHQVRPLKAHYLDLIHEALMFSLNEIFQSEWTSDTFEAWDALSKFMFKAMLTGLNDT
;
A
#
# COMPACT_ATOMS: atom_id res chain seq x y z
N MET A 1 -2.04 -10.19 10.60
CA MET A 1 -0.59 -10.25 10.89
C MET A 1 0.01 -11.29 9.96
N MET A 2 1.09 -10.95 9.26
CA MET A 2 1.78 -11.88 8.35
C MET A 2 2.54 -12.91 9.18
N PRO A 3 2.15 -14.20 9.14
CA PRO A 3 2.79 -15.22 9.96
C PRO A 3 4.27 -15.42 9.64
N GLU A 4 4.73 -14.88 8.50
CA GLU A 4 6.12 -14.92 8.06
C GLU A 4 7.05 -13.92 8.77
N PHE A 5 6.53 -12.98 9.58
CA PHE A 5 7.33 -12.03 10.36
C PHE A 5 7.03 -12.12 11.85
N ASN A 6 8.06 -12.28 12.67
CA ASN A 6 7.96 -12.16 14.11
C ASN A 6 8.33 -10.73 14.51
N THR A 7 7.50 -10.08 15.33
CA THR A 7 7.70 -8.68 15.76
C THR A 7 8.95 -8.47 16.62
N ASN A 8 9.62 -9.56 17.01
CA ASN A 8 10.87 -9.55 17.76
C ASN A 8 12.12 -9.72 16.88
N ASP A 9 11.95 -9.94 15.57
CA ASP A 9 13.10 -10.07 14.66
C ASP A 9 13.85 -8.73 14.56
N PRO A 10 15.19 -8.72 14.66
CA PRO A 10 15.97 -7.51 14.47
C PRO A 10 15.68 -6.85 13.11
N VAL A 11 15.58 -5.53 13.07
CA VAL A 11 15.30 -4.77 11.82
C VAL A 11 16.30 -5.12 10.71
N GLU A 12 17.57 -5.37 11.04
CA GLU A 12 18.58 -5.77 10.07
C GLU A 12 18.30 -7.13 9.42
N GLU A 13 17.71 -8.06 10.16
CA GLU A 13 17.30 -9.37 9.62
C GLU A 13 16.09 -9.20 8.70
N LEU A 14 15.12 -8.37 9.09
CA LEU A 14 13.94 -8.03 8.28
C LEU A 14 14.33 -7.42 6.92
N LYS A 15 15.35 -6.54 6.87
CA LYS A 15 15.85 -5.95 5.61
C LYS A 15 16.29 -6.99 4.59
N SER A 16 16.79 -8.14 5.06
CA SER A 16 17.24 -9.24 4.21
C SER A 16 16.19 -10.35 4.02
N ALA A 17 15.05 -10.26 4.70
CA ALA A 17 14.03 -11.30 4.69
C ALA A 17 13.36 -11.41 3.31
N PRO A 18 13.43 -12.57 2.62
CA PRO A 18 12.82 -12.76 1.31
C PRO A 18 11.30 -12.54 1.32
N ALA A 19 10.64 -12.90 2.43
CA ALA A 19 9.21 -12.68 2.61
C ALA A 19 8.88 -11.18 2.59
N LEU A 20 9.68 -10.33 3.26
CA LEU A 20 9.41 -8.89 3.34
C LEU A 20 9.62 -8.26 1.97
N PHE A 21 10.72 -8.61 1.31
CA PHE A 21 11.00 -8.16 -0.04
C PHE A 21 9.89 -8.56 -1.02
N GLY A 22 9.41 -9.80 -0.97
CA GLY A 22 8.32 -10.27 -1.83
C GLY A 22 7.01 -9.53 -1.58
N HIS A 23 6.68 -9.27 -0.31
CA HIS A 23 5.48 -8.51 0.04
C HIS A 23 5.58 -7.05 -0.42
N SER A 24 6.68 -6.37 -0.09
CA SER A 24 6.93 -4.98 -0.52
C SER A 24 6.92 -4.85 -2.04
N LYS A 25 7.49 -5.81 -2.77
CA LYS A 25 7.43 -5.83 -4.25
C LYS A 25 6.00 -5.93 -4.78
N THR A 26 5.16 -6.76 -4.15
CA THR A 26 3.74 -6.89 -4.52
C THR A 26 2.99 -5.59 -4.27
N TYR A 27 3.26 -4.93 -3.15
CA TYR A 27 2.71 -3.62 -2.83
C TYR A 27 3.15 -2.55 -3.86
N MET A 28 4.44 -2.47 -4.18
CA MET A 28 4.94 -1.55 -5.20
C MET A 28 4.33 -1.81 -6.58
N LYS A 29 4.07 -3.08 -6.93
CA LYS A 29 3.35 -3.40 -8.18
C LYS A 29 1.90 -2.91 -8.16
N CYS A 30 1.24 -2.93 -7.01
CA CYS A 30 -0.10 -2.37 -6.85
C CYS A 30 -0.08 -0.84 -7.08
N LEU A 31 0.91 -0.13 -6.55
CA LEU A 31 1.11 1.30 -6.81
C LEU A 31 1.40 1.60 -8.29
N GLU A 32 2.26 0.83 -8.93
CA GLU A 32 2.55 0.95 -10.37
C GLU A 32 1.28 0.75 -11.21
N ASN A 33 0.46 -0.25 -10.87
CA ASN A 33 -0.82 -0.49 -11.52
C ASN A 33 -1.79 0.68 -11.32
N ALA A 34 -1.76 1.33 -10.15
CA ALA A 34 -2.58 2.50 -9.86
C ALA A 34 -2.24 3.68 -10.77
N VAL A 35 -0.95 3.98 -10.91
CA VAL A 35 -0.45 5.05 -11.79
C VAL A 35 -0.74 4.73 -13.25
N THR A 36 -0.52 3.49 -13.68
CA THR A 36 -0.73 3.10 -15.09
C THR A 36 -2.19 2.95 -15.48
N SER A 37 -3.11 2.80 -14.52
CA SER A 37 -4.56 2.68 -14.75
C SER A 37 -5.32 3.99 -14.54
N MET A 38 -4.64 5.14 -14.43
CA MET A 38 -5.31 6.43 -14.20
C MET A 38 -6.32 6.79 -15.30
N ASP A 39 -6.10 6.33 -16.54
CA ASP A 39 -7.01 6.54 -17.67
C ASP A 39 -8.23 5.59 -17.68
N ASP A 40 -8.19 4.48 -16.93
CA ASP A 40 -9.29 3.50 -16.77
C ASP A 40 -9.46 3.15 -15.29
N ASN A 41 -9.98 4.13 -14.54
CA ASN A 41 -10.06 4.05 -13.09
C ASN A 41 -11.10 3.01 -12.59
N GLU A 42 -12.16 2.72 -13.34
CA GLU A 42 -13.25 1.83 -12.92
C GLU A 42 -12.76 0.39 -12.77
N ARG A 43 -11.97 -0.08 -13.73
CA ARG A 43 -11.37 -1.41 -13.70
C ARG A 43 -10.41 -1.55 -12.52
N PHE A 44 -9.63 -0.50 -12.26
CA PHE A 44 -8.68 -0.51 -11.14
C PHE A 44 -9.38 -0.47 -9.78
N VAL A 45 -10.45 0.32 -9.63
CA VAL A 45 -11.30 0.32 -8.42
C VAL A 45 -11.88 -1.08 -8.18
N THR A 46 -12.43 -1.71 -9.21
CA THR A 46 -12.99 -3.07 -9.11
C THR A 46 -11.94 -4.06 -8.60
N TYR A 47 -10.72 -3.98 -9.11
CA TYR A 47 -9.59 -4.78 -8.64
C TYR A 47 -9.25 -4.53 -7.17
N LEU A 48 -9.20 -3.28 -6.73
CA LEU A 48 -8.88 -2.91 -5.34
C LEU A 48 -9.98 -3.34 -4.36
N VAL A 49 -11.25 -3.22 -4.74
CA VAL A 49 -12.36 -3.72 -3.92
C VAL A 49 -12.23 -5.24 -3.75
N GLU A 50 -11.97 -5.97 -4.82
CA GLU A 50 -11.75 -7.42 -4.75
C GLU A 50 -10.52 -7.79 -3.92
N LEU A 51 -9.45 -6.99 -3.99
CA LEU A 51 -8.28 -7.15 -3.14
C LEU A 51 -8.65 -6.93 -1.66
N GLY A 52 -9.51 -5.96 -1.35
CA GLY A 52 -10.07 -5.73 -0.02
C GLY A 52 -10.79 -6.95 0.55
N ARG A 53 -11.67 -7.59 -0.25
CA ARG A 53 -12.38 -8.82 0.16
C ARG A 53 -11.42 -9.95 0.52
N ARG A 54 -10.34 -10.13 -0.25
CA ARG A 54 -9.31 -11.14 0.05
C ARG A 54 -8.60 -10.90 1.38
N HIS A 55 -8.55 -9.66 1.85
CA HIS A 55 -7.98 -9.31 3.16
C HIS A 55 -8.96 -9.53 4.33
N GLN A 56 -10.22 -9.92 4.08
CA GLN A 56 -11.13 -10.34 5.16
C GLN A 56 -10.67 -11.65 5.81
N VAL A 57 -10.13 -12.57 5.01
CA VAL A 57 -9.62 -13.88 5.48
C VAL A 57 -8.31 -13.72 6.27
N ARG A 58 -7.57 -12.62 6.05
CA ARG A 58 -6.32 -12.29 6.73
C ARG A 58 -6.47 -10.91 7.39
N PRO A 59 -6.96 -10.82 8.65
CA PRO A 59 -7.54 -9.59 9.18
C PRO A 59 -6.53 -8.43 9.11
N LEU A 60 -6.70 -7.62 8.07
CA LEU A 60 -6.13 -6.29 7.93
C LEU A 60 -7.03 -5.37 8.75
N LYS A 61 -6.47 -4.67 9.72
CA LYS A 61 -7.18 -3.61 10.42
C LYS A 61 -7.00 -2.31 9.65
N ALA A 62 -8.05 -1.49 9.58
CA ALA A 62 -8.02 -0.22 8.84
C ALA A 62 -6.80 0.66 9.20
N HIS A 63 -6.43 0.73 10.49
CA HIS A 63 -5.28 1.52 10.94
C HIS A 63 -3.93 1.08 10.35
N TYR A 64 -3.81 -0.16 9.85
CA TYR A 64 -2.59 -0.58 9.15
C TYR A 64 -2.47 0.08 7.78
N LEU A 65 -3.57 0.46 7.13
CA LEU A 65 -3.52 1.24 5.89
C LEU A 65 -3.01 2.66 6.15
N ASP A 66 -3.37 3.26 7.30
CA ASP A 66 -2.84 4.57 7.70
C ASP A 66 -1.32 4.51 7.93
N LEU A 67 -0.83 3.45 8.60
CA LEU A 67 0.62 3.26 8.78
C LEU A 67 1.36 3.01 7.45
N ILE A 68 0.75 2.26 6.53
CA ILE A 68 1.31 2.04 5.19
C ILE A 68 1.35 3.35 4.40
N HIS A 69 0.32 4.20 4.53
CA HIS A 69 0.29 5.53 3.93
C HIS A 69 1.46 6.39 4.43
N GLU A 70 1.61 6.51 5.75
CA GLU A 70 2.70 7.30 6.36
C GLU A 70 4.08 6.80 5.91
N ALA A 71 4.29 5.48 5.90
CA ALA A 71 5.54 4.88 5.45
C ALA A 71 5.80 5.11 3.96
N LEU A 72 4.77 5.09 3.11
CA LEU A 72 4.88 5.41 1.69
C LEU A 72 5.29 6.88 1.51
N MET A 73 4.59 7.81 2.14
CA MET A 73 4.86 9.25 2.00
C MET A 73 6.26 9.61 2.49
N PHE A 74 6.69 9.01 3.61
CA PHE A 74 8.06 9.14 4.10
C PHE A 74 9.08 8.61 3.07
N SER A 75 8.86 7.42 2.54
CA SER A 75 9.79 6.80 1.58
C SER A 75 9.91 7.61 0.29
N LEU A 76 8.80 8.14 -0.23
CA LEU A 76 8.79 8.96 -1.43
C LEU A 76 9.49 10.30 -1.22
N ASN A 77 9.32 10.95 -0.07
CA ASN A 77 10.07 12.15 0.29
C ASN A 77 11.58 11.90 0.30
N GLU A 78 12.03 10.80 0.92
CA GLU A 78 13.46 10.45 0.98
C GLU A 78 14.06 10.13 -0.41
N ILE A 79 13.24 9.57 -1.32
CA ILE A 79 13.67 9.21 -2.68
C ILE A 79 13.68 10.42 -3.61
N PHE A 80 12.62 11.23 -3.60
CA PHE A 80 12.48 12.36 -4.52
C PHE A 80 13.22 13.62 -4.07
N GLN A 81 13.45 13.79 -2.77
CA GLN A 81 14.26 14.87 -2.19
C GLN A 81 13.86 16.25 -2.73
N SER A 82 14.69 16.87 -3.59
CA SER A 82 14.39 18.18 -4.17
C SER A 82 13.13 18.19 -5.05
N GLU A 83 12.75 17.06 -5.62
CA GLU A 83 11.55 16.90 -6.43
C GLU A 83 10.29 16.68 -5.56
N TRP A 84 10.44 16.50 -4.24
CA TRP A 84 9.31 16.40 -3.31
C TRP A 84 8.71 17.78 -3.00
N THR A 85 7.93 18.27 -3.95
CA THR A 85 7.15 19.51 -3.85
C THR A 85 5.76 19.27 -3.27
N SER A 86 5.01 20.34 -2.96
CA SER A 86 3.60 20.25 -2.54
C SER A 86 2.77 19.46 -3.56
N ASP A 87 2.98 19.73 -4.85
CA ASP A 87 2.24 19.06 -5.93
C ASP A 87 2.52 17.56 -5.95
N THR A 88 3.77 17.15 -5.77
CA THR A 88 4.11 15.72 -5.71
C THR A 88 3.55 15.05 -4.46
N PHE A 89 3.61 15.72 -3.30
CA PHE A 89 2.99 15.24 -2.06
C PHE A 89 1.49 15.04 -2.27
N GLU A 90 0.78 16.06 -2.77
CA GLU A 90 -0.67 16.03 -2.96
C GLU A 90 -1.09 14.95 -3.95
N ALA A 91 -0.35 14.75 -5.04
CA ALA A 91 -0.63 13.71 -6.01
C ALA A 91 -0.52 12.29 -5.41
N TRP A 92 0.57 12.01 -4.67
CA TRP A 92 0.77 10.71 -4.03
C TRP A 92 -0.17 10.50 -2.83
N ASP A 93 -0.49 11.56 -2.10
CA ASP A 93 -1.47 11.56 -1.02
C ASP A 93 -2.86 11.16 -1.55
N ALA A 94 -3.31 11.84 -2.60
CA ALA A 94 -4.59 11.58 -3.24
C ALA A 94 -4.67 10.14 -3.79
N LEU A 95 -3.63 9.70 -4.51
CA LEU A 95 -3.59 8.36 -5.10
C LEU A 95 -3.66 7.26 -4.05
N SER A 96 -2.81 7.33 -3.02
CA SER A 96 -2.75 6.30 -1.97
C SER A 96 -4.05 6.25 -1.15
N LYS A 97 -4.61 7.41 -0.76
CA LYS A 97 -5.90 7.47 -0.06
C LYS A 97 -7.05 6.92 -0.92
N PHE A 98 -7.06 7.23 -2.21
CA PHE A 98 -8.03 6.65 -3.14
C PHE A 98 -7.94 5.12 -3.16
N MET A 99 -6.72 4.58 -3.26
CA MET A 99 -6.50 3.13 -3.26
C MET A 99 -6.99 2.47 -1.97
N PHE A 100 -6.65 3.05 -0.82
CA PHE A 100 -7.04 2.52 0.49
C PHE A 100 -8.54 2.61 0.74
N LYS A 101 -9.21 3.66 0.23
CA LYS A 101 -10.67 3.75 0.30
C LYS A 101 -11.37 2.65 -0.50
N ALA A 102 -10.89 2.33 -1.70
CA ALA A 102 -11.43 1.23 -2.50
C ALA A 102 -11.20 -0.13 -1.81
N MET A 103 -10.00 -0.35 -1.27
CA MET A 103 -9.68 -1.53 -0.45
C MET A 103 -10.59 -1.67 0.78
N LEU A 104 -10.82 -0.58 1.50
CA LEU A 104 -11.70 -0.56 2.68
C LEU A 104 -13.16 -0.88 2.33
N THR A 105 -13.60 -0.52 1.12
CA THR A 105 -14.95 -0.88 0.65
C THR A 105 -15.07 -2.40 0.63
N GLY A 106 -14.20 -3.10 -0.11
CA GLY A 106 -14.25 -4.56 -0.18
C GLY A 106 -13.90 -5.26 1.13
N LEU A 107 -13.06 -4.67 1.99
CA LEU A 107 -12.77 -5.22 3.31
C LEU A 107 -14.01 -5.25 4.21
N ASN A 108 -14.92 -4.29 4.05
CA ASN A 108 -16.14 -4.16 4.84
C ASN A 108 -17.38 -4.79 4.19
N ASP A 109 -17.24 -5.43 3.02
CA ASP A 109 -18.34 -6.15 2.37
C ASP A 109 -18.82 -7.32 3.26
N THR A 110 -20.13 -7.45 3.43
CA THR A 110 -20.78 -8.50 4.26
C THR A 110 -21.15 -9.73 3.46
#